data_AF-A0AA88HQ87-F1
#
_entry.id   AF-A0AA88HQ87-F1
#
_cell.length_a   1.000
_cell.length_b   1.000
_cell.length_c   1.000
_cell.angle_alpha   90.00
_cell.angle_beta   90.00
_cell.angle_gamma   90.00
#
_symmetry.space_group_name_H-M   'P 1'
#
loop_
_entity.id
_entity.type
_entity.pdbx_description
1 polymer ?
#
loop_
_entity_poly.entity_id
_entity_poly.type
_entity_poly.pdbx_seq_one_letter_code
_entity_poly.pdbx_strand_id
1 'polypeptide(L)'
;METALLFHGKWYERISENETNHPPDLATLQRAVASIVKDGSSIRAAAENFGLKKSTVNDALRRYRAELDAQPDILETDKSPAKVLPSERQAADHGEVIQDSEPEGPAPGTSGTAPITPESVRPHPRIDPTKRNPSNGRKRGKTRILTDTPEKEQLEKEKHNREAKKAKKKTPQKKITKTKKMVGRRQTKFELGKSKSSCVYYVGLVESIDNDVADVKFLRKIGPKFVFPEIEDKATVDKKDIVLVLPDPSSSGGTARSIAGHVFSRDFSAFNIK
;
A
#
# COMPACT_ATOMS: atom_id res chain seq x y z
N MET A 1 -45.84 -36.59 10.33
CA MET A 1 -44.93 -37.67 9.87
C MET A 1 -43.57 -37.04 9.63
N GLU A 2 -42.79 -36.87 10.71
CA GLU A 2 -41.44 -36.31 10.69
C GLU A 2 -40.43 -37.45 10.59
N THR A 3 -39.54 -37.38 9.59
CA THR A 3 -38.41 -38.30 9.46
C THR A 3 -37.17 -37.63 10.02
N ALA A 4 -36.88 -37.93 11.29
CA ALA A 4 -35.61 -37.61 11.93
C ALA A 4 -34.54 -38.63 11.47
N LEU A 5 -33.57 -38.18 10.68
CA LEU A 5 -32.39 -38.96 10.30
C LEU A 5 -31.28 -38.73 11.33
N LEU A 6 -31.16 -39.67 12.28
CA LEU A 6 -29.96 -39.85 13.09
C LEU A 6 -28.83 -40.41 12.21
N PHE A 7 -27.80 -39.60 11.94
CA PHE A 7 -26.50 -40.11 11.50
C PHE A 7 -25.57 -40.19 12.71
N HIS A 8 -25.43 -41.39 13.26
CA HIS A 8 -24.37 -41.69 14.23
C HIS A 8 -23.01 -41.71 13.54
N GLY A 9 -22.07 -41.02 14.19
CA GLY A 9 -20.76 -40.71 13.67
C GLY A 9 -19.81 -41.91 13.58
N LYS A 10 -18.84 -41.75 12.67
CA LYS A 10 -17.48 -42.31 12.69
C LYS A 10 -16.70 -41.64 11.56
N TRP A 11 -16.29 -40.38 11.77
CA TRP A 11 -15.52 -39.60 10.78
C TRP A 11 -14.39 -38.75 11.41
N TYR A 12 -14.02 -39.03 12.65
CA TYR A 12 -12.94 -38.33 13.35
C TYR A 12 -11.85 -39.31 13.73
N GLU A 13 -10.96 -39.65 12.78
CA GLU A 13 -9.67 -40.27 13.14
C GLU A 13 -8.59 -40.23 12.06
N ARG A 14 -8.67 -39.31 11.08
CA ARG A 14 -7.66 -39.32 10.01
C ARG A 14 -7.39 -37.97 9.33
N ILE A 15 -7.05 -36.92 10.09
CA ILE A 15 -6.18 -35.80 9.67
C ILE A 15 -5.62 -35.11 10.93
N SER A 16 -4.48 -35.56 11.48
CA SER A 16 -3.81 -34.87 12.60
C SER A 16 -2.31 -34.62 12.37
N GLU A 17 -1.88 -34.42 11.12
CA GLU A 17 -0.46 -34.16 10.78
C GLU A 17 -0.23 -32.88 9.97
N ASN A 18 -1.24 -32.00 9.85
CA ASN A 18 -1.00 -30.60 9.44
C ASN A 18 -1.05 -29.68 10.67
N GLU A 19 -0.38 -30.09 11.76
CA GLU A 19 0.34 -29.16 12.64
C GLU A 19 1.34 -28.44 11.73
N THR A 20 1.22 -27.15 11.40
CA THR A 20 1.61 -26.05 12.27
C THR A 20 0.90 -24.75 11.82
N ASN A 21 -0.38 -24.59 12.18
CA ASN A 21 -0.97 -23.24 12.28
C ASN A 21 -0.86 -22.70 13.71
N HIS A 22 0.06 -23.24 14.52
CA HIS A 22 0.44 -22.58 15.75
C HIS A 22 1.32 -21.38 15.39
N PRO A 23 1.03 -20.17 15.92
CA PRO A 23 1.95 -19.06 15.77
C PRO A 23 3.35 -19.50 16.21
N PRO A 24 4.39 -19.22 15.41
CA PRO A 24 5.74 -19.62 15.76
C PRO A 24 6.14 -18.98 17.07
N ASP A 25 6.79 -19.77 17.91
CA ASP A 25 7.30 -19.32 19.19
C ASP A 25 8.19 -18.07 19.02
N LEU A 26 7.96 -17.06 19.84
CA LEU A 26 8.61 -15.77 19.76
C LEU A 26 10.14 -15.91 19.91
N ALA A 27 10.59 -16.82 20.78
CA ALA A 27 12.02 -17.06 20.96
C ALA A 27 12.67 -17.63 19.69
N THR A 28 11.95 -18.47 18.94
CA THR A 28 12.43 -19.03 17.66
C THR A 28 12.55 -17.94 16.60
N LEU A 29 11.57 -17.01 16.54
CA LEU A 29 11.64 -15.84 15.65
C LEU A 29 12.82 -14.92 15.98
N GLN A 30 13.05 -14.65 17.26
CA GLN A 30 14.16 -13.80 17.71
C GLN A 30 15.52 -14.41 17.36
N ARG A 31 15.71 -15.74 17.54
CA ARG A 31 16.95 -16.44 17.13
C ARG A 31 17.17 -16.37 15.62
N ALA A 32 16.11 -16.55 14.83
CA ALA A 32 16.19 -16.45 13.37
C ALA A 32 16.60 -15.04 12.91
N VAL A 33 15.99 -13.99 13.48
CA VAL A 33 16.37 -12.59 13.20
C VAL A 33 17.80 -12.31 13.64
N ALA A 34 18.20 -12.77 14.83
CA ALA A 34 19.57 -12.59 15.34
C ALA A 34 20.62 -13.22 14.41
N SER A 35 20.39 -14.40 13.84
CA SER A 35 21.34 -15.01 12.89
C SER A 35 21.49 -14.23 11.58
N ILE A 36 20.46 -13.46 11.18
CA ILE A 36 20.54 -12.61 9.98
C ILE A 36 21.35 -11.36 10.29
N VAL A 37 21.12 -10.74 11.46
CA VAL A 37 21.75 -9.47 11.84
C VAL A 37 23.19 -9.66 12.30
N LYS A 38 23.47 -10.69 13.11
CA LYS A 38 24.80 -10.96 13.69
C LYS A 38 25.67 -11.77 12.74
N ASP A 39 25.13 -12.87 12.19
CA ASP A 39 25.92 -13.82 11.40
C ASP A 39 25.86 -13.54 9.88
N GLY A 40 25.06 -12.56 9.45
CA GLY A 40 24.89 -12.24 8.03
C GLY A 40 24.16 -13.31 7.22
N SER A 41 23.42 -14.21 7.88
CA SER A 41 22.70 -15.30 7.21
C SER A 41 21.62 -14.78 6.25
N SER A 42 21.40 -15.47 5.14
CA SER A 42 20.29 -15.14 4.24
C SER A 42 18.93 -15.47 4.89
N ILE A 43 17.88 -14.70 4.57
CA ILE A 43 16.51 -14.91 5.09
C ILE A 43 16.02 -16.34 4.82
N ARG A 44 16.39 -16.91 3.66
CA ARG A 44 15.99 -18.26 3.28
C ARG A 44 16.69 -19.32 4.13
N ALA A 45 18.01 -19.17 4.34
CA ALA A 45 18.78 -20.08 5.19
C ALA A 45 18.28 -20.05 6.65
N ALA A 46 18.00 -18.85 7.20
CA ALA A 46 17.40 -18.72 8.52
C ALA A 46 16.01 -19.38 8.59
N ALA A 47 15.15 -19.16 7.60
CA ALA A 47 13.82 -19.77 7.57
C ALA A 47 13.88 -21.32 7.56
N GLU A 48 14.78 -21.90 6.76
CA GLU A 48 14.97 -23.36 6.68
C GLU A 48 15.54 -23.92 8.00
N ASN A 49 16.54 -23.27 8.60
CA ASN A 49 17.17 -23.71 9.85
C ASN A 49 16.22 -23.72 11.05
N PHE A 50 15.29 -22.77 11.11
CA PHE A 50 14.35 -22.62 12.23
C PHE A 50 12.96 -23.20 11.96
N GLY A 51 12.75 -23.87 10.82
CA GLY A 51 11.44 -24.45 10.45
C GLY A 51 10.35 -23.39 10.24
N LEU A 52 10.73 -22.17 9.86
CA LEU A 52 9.84 -21.03 9.71
C LEU A 52 9.50 -20.77 8.24
N LYS A 53 8.34 -20.14 8.01
CA LYS A 53 8.01 -19.59 6.68
C LYS A 53 8.88 -18.36 6.42
N LYS A 54 9.42 -18.25 5.19
CA LYS A 54 10.22 -17.10 4.75
C LYS A 54 9.52 -15.75 4.97
N SER A 55 8.21 -15.69 4.74
CA SER A 55 7.41 -14.48 4.97
C SER A 55 7.44 -14.05 6.43
N THR A 56 7.31 -15.01 7.35
CA THR A 56 7.31 -14.74 8.80
C THR A 56 8.66 -14.18 9.26
N VAL A 57 9.77 -14.74 8.78
CA VAL A 57 11.11 -14.23 9.09
C VAL A 57 11.31 -12.81 8.53
N ASN A 58 10.83 -12.55 7.31
CA ASN A 58 10.90 -11.22 6.69
C ASN A 58 10.06 -10.18 7.45
N ASP A 59 8.85 -10.53 7.89
CA ASP A 59 7.99 -9.65 8.66
C ASP A 59 8.59 -9.35 10.05
N ALA A 60 9.17 -10.35 10.71
CA ALA A 60 9.89 -10.17 11.97
C ALA A 60 11.12 -9.25 11.80
N LEU A 61 11.90 -9.43 10.73
CA LEU A 61 13.06 -8.58 10.42
C LEU A 61 12.65 -7.13 10.13
N ARG A 62 11.50 -6.90 9.46
CA ARG A 62 10.96 -5.55 9.25
C ARG A 62 10.58 -4.86 10.56
N ARG A 63 9.93 -5.59 11.48
CA ARG A 63 9.58 -5.07 12.82
C ARG A 63 10.83 -4.72 13.62
N TYR A 64 11.82 -5.62 13.64
CA TYR A 64 13.09 -5.39 14.33
C TYR A 64 13.83 -4.14 13.82
N ARG A 65 13.89 -3.93 12.50
CA ARG A 65 14.50 -2.72 11.93
C ARG A 65 13.73 -1.45 12.28
N ALA A 66 12.40 -1.50 12.18
CA ALA A 66 11.56 -0.37 12.57
C ALA A 66 11.71 -0.02 14.07
N GLU A 67 11.91 -1.02 14.92
CA GLU A 67 12.16 -0.83 16.35
C GLU A 67 13.53 -0.21 16.63
N LEU A 68 14.57 -0.60 15.87
CA LEU A 68 15.88 0.05 15.92
C LEU A 68 15.81 1.52 15.46
N ASP A 69 15.07 1.80 14.38
CA ASP A 69 14.89 3.17 13.88
C ASP A 69 14.03 4.02 14.83
N ALA A 70 13.11 3.38 15.59
CA ALA A 70 12.21 4.03 16.54
C ALA A 70 12.80 4.19 17.94
N GLN A 71 14.03 3.73 18.19
CA GLN A 71 14.83 4.12 19.35
C GLN A 71 15.62 5.38 18.95
N PRO A 72 15.04 6.60 19.05
CA PRO A 72 15.81 7.82 18.82
C PRO A 72 16.97 7.83 19.81
N ASP A 73 18.19 7.98 19.32
CA ASP A 73 19.44 8.16 20.06
C ASP A 73 19.24 8.63 21.52
N ILE A 74 19.23 7.69 22.47
CA ILE A 74 19.42 8.01 23.90
C ILE A 74 20.91 7.86 24.28
N LEU A 75 21.81 7.53 23.35
CA LEU A 75 23.22 7.34 23.65
C LEU A 75 24.16 8.01 22.64
N GLU A 76 24.13 9.34 22.65
CA GLU A 76 25.33 10.16 22.40
C GLU A 76 25.87 10.76 23.72
N THR A 77 25.73 10.02 24.85
CA THR A 77 26.37 10.37 26.13
C THR A 77 27.04 9.15 26.73
N ASP A 78 28.17 8.75 26.15
CA ASP A 78 29.36 8.37 26.92
C ASP A 78 30.51 8.23 25.92
N LYS A 79 30.95 9.38 25.42
CA LYS A 79 32.37 9.60 25.19
C LYS A 79 33.07 9.30 26.52
N SER A 80 33.52 8.06 26.64
CA SER A 80 34.58 7.58 27.52
C SER A 80 35.52 8.74 27.91
N PRO A 81 35.54 9.17 29.18
CA PRO A 81 36.56 10.10 29.62
C PRO A 81 37.89 9.35 29.49
N ALA A 82 38.74 9.89 28.61
CA ALA A 82 40.12 9.49 28.53
C ALA A 82 40.69 9.39 29.96
N LYS A 83 41.31 8.25 30.26
CA LYS A 83 42.25 8.11 31.39
C LYS A 83 43.34 9.17 31.24
N VAL A 84 43.09 10.37 31.76
CA VAL A 84 44.12 11.36 32.02
C VAL A 84 44.74 10.96 33.36
N LEU A 85 46.01 10.58 33.27
CA LEU A 85 46.92 10.39 34.40
C LEU A 85 46.85 11.62 35.32
N PRO A 86 46.80 11.44 36.66
CA PRO A 86 46.98 12.54 37.58
C PRO A 86 48.47 12.93 37.58
N SER A 87 48.81 14.02 36.90
CA SER A 87 50.05 14.76 37.16
C SER A 87 49.72 15.99 38.00
N GLU A 88 49.94 15.80 39.29
CA GLU A 88 50.17 16.82 40.31
C GLU A 88 51.03 17.97 39.77
N ARG A 89 50.50 19.20 39.85
CA ARG A 89 51.26 20.46 40.07
C ARG A 89 50.33 21.68 40.20
N GLN A 90 50.21 22.11 41.44
CA GLN A 90 50.43 23.48 41.93
C GLN A 90 49.57 24.64 41.42
N ALA A 91 48.89 25.21 42.42
CA ALA A 91 48.30 26.52 42.57
C ALA A 91 48.99 27.71 41.87
N ALA A 92 48.17 28.56 41.26
CA ALA A 92 48.14 30.03 41.33
C ALA A 92 46.84 30.44 40.59
N ASP A 93 45.86 31.06 41.26
CA ASP A 93 45.77 32.51 41.50
C ASP A 93 45.56 33.32 40.19
N HIS A 94 44.84 34.44 40.29
CA HIS A 94 44.14 35.22 39.26
C HIS A 94 42.70 34.73 39.05
N GLY A 95 41.65 35.49 39.35
CA GLY A 95 41.57 36.95 39.45
C GLY A 95 40.27 37.36 38.77
N GLU A 96 39.27 37.62 39.60
CA GLU A 96 37.96 38.23 39.35
C GLU A 96 38.03 39.44 38.39
N VAL A 97 37.22 39.45 37.32
CA VAL A 97 36.72 40.68 36.68
C VAL A 97 35.30 40.45 36.17
N ILE A 98 34.36 41.09 36.86
CA ILE A 98 32.97 41.36 36.48
C ILE A 98 32.97 42.33 35.30
N GLN A 99 32.11 42.11 34.29
CA GLN A 99 31.60 43.20 33.48
C GLN A 99 30.21 42.89 32.92
N ASP A 100 29.23 43.50 33.58
CA ASP A 100 27.89 43.79 33.07
C ASP A 100 27.96 44.65 31.80
N SER A 101 27.14 44.32 30.81
CA SER A 101 26.43 45.32 29.98
C SER A 101 25.41 44.64 29.06
N GLU A 102 24.16 44.56 29.52
CA GLU A 102 22.99 44.77 28.65
C GLU A 102 22.97 46.24 28.21
N PRO A 103 22.53 46.53 26.97
CA PRO A 103 21.17 47.06 26.88
C PRO A 103 20.36 46.55 25.69
N GLU A 104 19.05 46.44 25.93
CA GLU A 104 18.00 46.32 24.93
C GLU A 104 17.98 47.49 23.93
N GLY A 105 17.57 47.19 22.70
CA GLY A 105 17.06 48.17 21.74
C GLY A 105 16.56 47.51 20.46
N PRO A 106 15.24 47.44 20.20
CA PRO A 106 14.71 47.05 18.90
C PRO A 106 14.84 48.21 17.92
N ALA A 107 15.80 48.14 17.00
CA ALA A 107 15.91 49.08 15.89
C ALA A 107 14.97 48.67 14.73
N PRO A 108 13.99 49.51 14.33
CA PRO A 108 13.27 49.32 13.07
C PRO A 108 14.20 49.69 11.90
N GLY A 109 14.93 48.69 11.41
CA GLY A 109 15.82 48.78 10.25
C GLY A 109 15.03 48.82 8.95
N THR A 110 15.03 49.99 8.35
CA THR A 110 14.37 50.36 7.10
C THR A 110 14.85 49.54 5.91
N SER A 111 13.97 49.43 4.91
CA SER A 111 14.20 48.97 3.54
C SER A 111 15.42 49.64 2.90
N GLY A 112 16.61 49.13 3.18
CA GLY A 112 17.85 49.46 2.49
C GLY A 112 17.97 48.64 1.23
N THR A 113 17.30 49.06 0.16
CA THR A 113 17.52 48.52 -1.19
C THR A 113 18.90 49.01 -1.65
N ALA A 114 19.96 48.25 -1.34
CA ALA A 114 21.27 48.50 -1.91
C ALA A 114 21.15 48.50 -3.45
N PRO A 115 21.79 49.43 -4.18
CA PRO A 115 21.73 49.46 -5.62
C PRO A 115 22.28 48.14 -6.17
N ILE A 116 21.42 47.40 -6.88
CA ILE A 116 21.77 46.13 -7.53
C ILE A 116 22.82 46.43 -8.60
N THR A 117 24.08 46.11 -8.32
CA THR A 117 25.14 46.17 -9.34
C THR A 117 24.99 44.97 -10.28
N PRO A 118 25.36 45.09 -11.57
CA PRO A 118 25.24 43.99 -12.52
C PRO A 118 26.04 42.74 -12.10
N GLU A 119 27.08 42.90 -11.28
CA GLU A 119 27.81 41.78 -10.68
C GLU A 119 27.09 41.09 -9.51
N SER A 120 26.13 41.76 -8.86
CA SER A 120 25.31 41.15 -7.78
C SER A 120 24.24 40.20 -8.32
N VAL A 121 23.91 40.28 -9.61
CA VAL A 121 23.04 39.34 -10.33
C VAL A 121 23.89 38.27 -10.99
N ARG A 122 24.68 37.52 -10.20
CA ARG A 122 25.31 36.30 -10.74
C ARG A 122 24.19 35.32 -11.06
N PRO A 123 24.07 34.83 -12.31
CA PRO A 123 23.09 33.80 -12.61
C PRO A 123 23.39 32.60 -11.72
N HIS A 124 22.39 32.17 -10.93
CA HIS A 124 22.52 30.98 -10.11
C HIS A 124 22.98 29.81 -10.97
N PRO A 125 23.84 28.92 -10.42
CA PRO A 125 24.23 27.70 -11.13
C PRO A 125 22.96 26.99 -11.58
N ARG A 126 22.79 26.89 -12.91
CA ARG A 126 21.67 26.16 -13.48
C ARG A 126 21.89 24.70 -13.13
N ILE A 127 21.00 24.15 -12.32
CA ILE A 127 20.94 22.71 -12.09
C ILE A 127 20.76 22.09 -13.47
N ASP A 128 21.76 21.32 -13.92
CA ASP A 128 21.67 20.59 -15.17
C ASP A 128 20.35 19.83 -15.20
N PRO A 129 19.62 19.83 -16.33
CA PRO A 129 18.36 19.12 -16.43
C PRO A 129 18.58 17.68 -16.00
N THR A 130 18.12 17.39 -14.78
CA THR A 130 18.26 16.08 -14.15
C THR A 130 17.70 15.10 -15.15
N LYS A 131 18.52 14.12 -15.55
CA LYS A 131 18.16 13.06 -16.49
C LYS A 131 16.93 12.36 -15.92
N ARG A 132 15.73 12.83 -16.29
CA ARG A 132 14.49 12.14 -16.00
C ARG A 132 14.61 10.85 -16.80
N ASN A 133 14.92 9.77 -16.10
CA ASN A 133 14.81 8.43 -16.66
C ASN A 133 13.45 8.38 -17.37
N PRO A 134 13.40 8.17 -18.69
CA PRO A 134 12.16 8.17 -19.43
C PRO A 134 11.34 7.00 -18.91
N SER A 135 10.47 7.25 -17.94
CA SER A 135 9.63 6.21 -17.35
C SER A 135 8.73 5.69 -18.47
N ASN A 136 9.04 4.50 -18.97
CA ASN A 136 8.19 3.67 -19.81
C ASN A 136 7.17 4.42 -20.67
N GLY A 137 7.68 5.21 -21.63
CA GLY A 137 7.32 5.06 -23.03
C GLY A 137 5.85 5.17 -23.44
N ARG A 138 5.00 6.00 -22.80
CA ARG A 138 3.75 6.39 -23.45
C ARG A 138 4.05 7.51 -24.46
N LYS A 139 4.13 7.16 -25.75
CA LYS A 139 4.29 8.14 -26.84
C LYS A 139 3.19 9.20 -26.73
N ARG A 140 3.56 10.45 -26.46
CA ARG A 140 2.63 11.59 -26.49
C ARG A 140 2.13 11.74 -27.92
N GLY A 141 0.82 11.60 -28.13
CA GLY A 141 0.20 11.79 -29.44
C GLY A 141 0.37 13.25 -29.89
N LYS A 142 0.62 13.47 -31.18
CA LYS A 142 0.65 14.82 -31.77
C LYS A 142 -0.74 15.42 -31.61
N THR A 143 -0.84 16.57 -30.94
CA THR A 143 -2.07 17.35 -30.87
C THR A 143 -2.39 17.86 -32.28
N ARG A 144 -3.41 17.30 -32.92
CA ARG A 144 -3.93 17.78 -34.21
C ARG A 144 -5.16 18.62 -33.94
N ILE A 145 -5.10 19.88 -34.38
CA ILE A 145 -6.25 20.78 -34.41
C ILE A 145 -7.11 20.30 -35.58
N LEU A 146 -8.37 19.97 -35.30
CA LEU A 146 -9.33 19.45 -36.26
C LEU A 146 -9.96 20.62 -37.01
N THR A 147 -9.34 21.03 -38.10
CA THR A 147 -9.97 21.93 -39.09
C THR A 147 -10.60 21.09 -40.19
N ASP A 148 -11.86 21.37 -40.50
CA ASP A 148 -12.69 20.63 -41.46
C ASP A 148 -12.07 20.62 -42.87
N THR A 149 -11.54 19.47 -43.27
CA THR A 149 -11.10 19.14 -44.65
C THR A 149 -10.96 17.60 -44.72
N PRO A 150 -10.98 16.95 -45.90
CA PRO A 150 -11.36 15.53 -46.18
C PRO A 150 -10.65 14.39 -45.41
N GLU A 151 -9.83 14.68 -44.42
CA GLU A 151 -9.21 13.73 -43.50
C GLU A 151 -10.21 12.99 -42.60
N LYS A 152 -11.44 13.50 -42.41
CA LYS A 152 -12.46 12.85 -41.58
C LYS A 152 -12.82 11.45 -42.10
N GLU A 153 -12.98 11.30 -43.41
CA GLU A 153 -13.34 10.02 -44.03
C GLU A 153 -12.17 9.01 -43.97
N GLN A 154 -10.93 9.51 -44.05
CA GLN A 154 -9.73 8.69 -43.90
C GLN A 154 -9.58 8.17 -42.46
N LEU A 155 -9.88 9.02 -41.46
CA LEU A 155 -9.84 8.64 -40.05
C LEU A 155 -10.90 7.61 -39.68
N GLU A 156 -12.12 7.73 -40.23
CA GLU A 156 -13.18 6.73 -40.01
C GLU A 156 -12.84 5.39 -40.64
N LYS A 157 -12.31 5.37 -41.88
CA LYS A 157 -11.82 4.14 -42.53
C LYS A 157 -10.65 3.52 -41.77
N GLU A 158 -9.71 4.31 -41.23
CA GLU A 158 -8.62 3.77 -40.41
C GLU A 158 -9.14 3.14 -39.10
N LYS A 159 -10.12 3.80 -38.45
CA LYS A 159 -10.71 3.31 -37.21
C LYS A 159 -11.44 1.98 -37.42
N HIS A 160 -12.26 1.87 -38.46
CA HIS A 160 -12.95 0.63 -38.82
C HIS A 160 -11.96 -0.50 -39.15
N ASN A 161 -10.88 -0.20 -39.87
CA ASN A 161 -9.82 -1.18 -40.15
C ASN A 161 -9.08 -1.65 -38.89
N ARG A 162 -8.85 -0.78 -37.91
CA ARG A 162 -8.25 -1.18 -36.62
C ARG A 162 -9.18 -2.07 -35.81
N GLU A 163 -10.48 -1.78 -35.81
CA GLU A 163 -11.48 -2.59 -35.12
C GLU A 163 -11.64 -3.97 -35.78
N ALA A 164 -11.67 -4.04 -37.11
CA ALA A 164 -11.67 -5.29 -37.86
C ALA A 164 -10.40 -6.14 -37.60
N LYS A 165 -9.21 -5.51 -37.52
CA LYS A 165 -7.96 -6.21 -37.18
C LYS A 165 -7.95 -6.71 -35.73
N LYS A 166 -8.58 -6.00 -34.79
CA LYS A 166 -8.74 -6.46 -33.39
C LYS A 166 -9.69 -7.66 -33.29
N ALA A 167 -10.74 -7.70 -34.11
CA ALA A 167 -11.66 -8.83 -34.17
C ALA A 167 -10.96 -10.11 -34.70
N LYS A 168 -10.12 -9.98 -35.73
CA LYS A 168 -9.36 -11.11 -36.32
C LYS A 168 -8.20 -11.62 -35.44
N LYS A 169 -7.66 -10.79 -34.53
CA LYS A 169 -6.60 -11.19 -33.57
C LYS A 169 -7.12 -11.88 -32.31
N LYS A 170 -8.44 -12.03 -32.15
CA LYS A 170 -8.99 -13.01 -31.21
C LYS A 170 -8.72 -14.40 -31.80
N THR A 171 -7.54 -14.93 -31.50
CA THR A 171 -7.13 -16.30 -31.82
C THR A 171 -8.28 -17.27 -31.60
N PRO A 172 -8.55 -18.21 -32.53
CA PRO A 172 -9.50 -19.28 -32.28
C PRO A 172 -9.08 -19.97 -30.98
N GLN A 173 -10.00 -20.02 -30.03
CA GLN A 173 -9.79 -20.67 -28.75
C GLN A 173 -9.19 -22.05 -29.03
N LYS A 174 -7.91 -22.25 -28.65
CA LYS A 174 -7.30 -23.57 -28.64
C LYS A 174 -8.23 -24.45 -27.83
N LYS A 175 -8.90 -25.40 -28.50
CA LYS A 175 -9.59 -26.51 -27.84
C LYS A 175 -8.53 -27.27 -27.06
N ILE A 176 -8.35 -26.93 -25.79
CA ILE A 176 -7.51 -27.66 -24.87
C ILE A 176 -8.24 -28.98 -24.62
N THR A 177 -7.84 -30.02 -25.36
CA THR A 177 -8.12 -31.41 -25.03
C THR A 177 -7.40 -31.73 -23.72
N LYS A 178 -8.11 -31.59 -22.61
CA LYS A 178 -7.63 -31.99 -21.28
C LYS A 178 -7.62 -33.51 -21.20
N THR A 179 -6.47 -34.14 -21.44
CA THR A 179 -6.23 -35.49 -20.94
C THR A 179 -6.08 -35.42 -19.42
N LYS A 180 -7.06 -36.01 -18.75
CA LYS A 180 -7.11 -36.26 -17.31
C LYS A 180 -5.84 -37.02 -16.88
N LYS A 181 -5.05 -36.44 -15.97
CA LYS A 181 -4.31 -37.25 -15.00
C LYS A 181 -5.08 -37.13 -13.68
N MET A 182 -5.78 -38.21 -13.34
CA MET A 182 -6.52 -38.34 -12.09
C MET A 182 -5.54 -38.49 -10.93
N VAL A 183 -5.59 -37.60 -9.95
CA VAL A 183 -5.24 -37.93 -8.56
C VAL A 183 -6.28 -37.25 -7.68
N GLY A 184 -6.93 -38.06 -6.84
CA GLY A 184 -8.27 -37.82 -6.32
C GLY A 184 -8.44 -36.59 -5.45
N ARG A 185 -9.58 -35.93 -5.62
CA ARG A 185 -10.15 -35.04 -4.62
C ARG A 185 -11.59 -35.47 -4.36
N ARG A 186 -11.82 -35.92 -3.14
CA ARG A 186 -13.06 -36.46 -2.60
C ARG A 186 -14.21 -35.47 -2.75
N GLN A 187 -15.38 -36.02 -3.03
CA GLN A 187 -16.67 -35.35 -3.07
C GLN A 187 -17.11 -34.95 -1.65
N THR A 188 -17.62 -33.74 -1.50
CA THR A 188 -18.86 -33.49 -0.74
C THR A 188 -19.72 -32.53 -1.55
N LYS A 189 -20.91 -33.02 -1.85
CA LYS A 189 -21.96 -32.50 -2.72
C LYS A 189 -22.89 -31.60 -1.89
N PHE A 190 -23.12 -30.37 -2.37
CA PHE A 190 -24.44 -29.71 -2.32
C PHE A 190 -24.54 -28.77 -3.53
N GLU A 191 -25.64 -28.91 -4.26
CA GLU A 191 -25.95 -28.27 -5.52
C GLU A 191 -26.68 -26.93 -5.27
N LEU A 192 -26.22 -25.87 -5.91
CA LEU A 192 -27.06 -25.03 -6.77
C LEU A 192 -26.15 -24.50 -7.86
N GLY A 193 -26.51 -24.71 -9.13
CA GLY A 193 -25.70 -24.44 -10.30
C GLY A 193 -25.27 -22.98 -10.41
N LYS A 194 -24.16 -22.60 -9.75
CA LYS A 194 -23.40 -21.41 -10.08
C LYS A 194 -22.26 -21.88 -10.97
N SER A 195 -22.35 -21.54 -12.26
CA SER A 195 -21.16 -21.48 -13.08
C SER A 195 -20.10 -20.66 -12.34
N LYS A 196 -18.81 -20.86 -12.60
CA LYS A 196 -17.72 -20.06 -11.99
C LYS A 196 -17.75 -18.59 -12.48
N SER A 197 -18.90 -17.92 -12.40
CA SER A 197 -19.01 -16.48 -12.49
C SER A 197 -18.37 -15.93 -11.21
N SER A 198 -17.35 -15.10 -11.38
CA SER A 198 -16.78 -14.34 -10.27
C SER A 198 -17.89 -13.47 -9.68
N CYS A 199 -18.35 -13.75 -8.46
CA CYS A 199 -19.16 -12.80 -7.72
C CYS A 199 -18.41 -11.46 -7.67
N VAL A 200 -19.07 -10.39 -8.11
CA VAL A 200 -18.56 -9.03 -8.05
C VAL A 200 -19.22 -8.37 -6.86
N TYR A 201 -18.42 -7.70 -6.04
CA TYR A 201 -18.90 -6.97 -4.87
C TYR A 201 -18.80 -5.47 -5.13
N TYR A 202 -19.71 -4.73 -4.52
CA TYR A 202 -19.74 -3.27 -4.57
C TYR A 202 -19.75 -2.73 -3.15
N VAL A 203 -19.25 -1.52 -2.97
CA VAL A 203 -19.28 -0.80 -1.70
C VAL A 203 -20.21 0.38 -1.88
N GLY A 204 -21.12 0.61 -0.93
CA GLY A 204 -22.10 1.67 -1.01
C GLY A 204 -22.44 2.26 0.36
N LEU A 205 -22.93 3.50 0.36
CA LEU A 205 -23.51 4.16 1.52
C LEU A 205 -25.02 3.92 1.49
N VAL A 206 -25.57 3.36 2.56
CA VAL A 206 -27.01 3.17 2.72
C VAL A 206 -27.64 4.50 3.14
N GLU A 207 -28.58 5.03 2.36
CA GLU A 207 -29.31 6.26 2.67
C GLU A 207 -30.54 5.99 3.54
N SER A 208 -31.34 5.00 3.16
CA SER A 208 -32.58 4.59 3.82
C SER A 208 -32.74 3.08 3.77
N ILE A 209 -33.46 2.53 4.75
CA ILE A 209 -33.83 1.10 4.81
C ILE A 209 -35.31 1.02 5.12
N ASP A 210 -36.10 0.48 4.19
CA ASP A 210 -37.54 0.30 4.28
C ASP A 210 -37.91 -1.16 3.97
N ASN A 211 -38.59 -1.85 4.89
CA ASN A 211 -39.19 -3.18 4.67
C ASN A 211 -38.27 -4.20 3.95
N ASP A 212 -37.07 -4.42 4.49
CA ASP A 212 -36.02 -5.31 3.93
C ASP A 212 -35.41 -4.88 2.59
N VAL A 213 -35.67 -3.65 2.18
CA VAL A 213 -35.12 -3.03 0.99
C VAL A 213 -34.30 -1.81 1.41
N ALA A 214 -33.12 -1.62 0.82
CA ALA A 214 -32.21 -0.54 1.17
C ALA A 214 -31.86 0.29 -0.07
N ASP A 215 -31.94 1.62 0.05
CA ASP A 215 -31.46 2.51 -1.00
C ASP A 215 -29.98 2.81 -0.76
N VAL A 216 -29.16 2.44 -1.75
CA VAL A 216 -27.70 2.45 -1.63
C VAL A 216 -27.09 3.36 -2.70
N LYS A 217 -26.25 4.30 -2.27
CA LYS A 217 -25.34 5.09 -3.12
C LYS A 217 -24.02 4.35 -3.27
N PHE A 218 -23.69 3.86 -4.47
CA PHE A 218 -22.46 3.10 -4.70
C PHE A 218 -21.23 3.99 -4.83
N LEU A 219 -20.11 3.52 -4.26
CA LEU A 219 -18.78 4.11 -4.38
C LEU A 219 -17.93 3.32 -5.38
N ARG A 220 -17.05 4.01 -6.12
CA ARG A 220 -16.08 3.38 -7.03
C ARG A 220 -14.72 3.23 -6.36
N LYS A 221 -14.07 2.09 -6.58
CA LYS A 221 -12.72 1.84 -6.07
C LYS A 221 -11.65 2.56 -6.92
N ILE A 222 -10.89 3.46 -6.29
CA ILE A 222 -9.76 4.18 -6.90
C ILE A 222 -8.51 3.93 -6.04
N GLY A 223 -7.73 2.91 -6.41
CA GLY A 223 -6.57 2.48 -5.62
C GLY A 223 -7.00 1.92 -4.25
N PRO A 224 -6.51 2.47 -3.13
CA PRO A 224 -6.94 2.10 -1.78
C PRO A 224 -8.17 2.87 -1.29
N LYS A 225 -8.68 3.82 -2.07
CA LYS A 225 -9.78 4.72 -1.68
C LYS A 225 -11.06 4.36 -2.40
N PHE A 226 -12.18 4.73 -1.81
CA PHE A 226 -13.52 4.66 -2.38
C PHE A 226 -14.05 6.07 -2.58
N VAL A 227 -14.53 6.37 -3.78
CA VAL A 227 -14.93 7.73 -4.17
C VAL A 227 -16.31 7.67 -4.82
N PHE A 228 -17.17 8.63 -4.50
CA PHE A 228 -18.45 8.75 -5.19
C PHE A 228 -18.23 9.18 -6.65
N PRO A 229 -18.84 8.50 -7.62
CA PRO A 229 -18.78 8.94 -9.02
C PRO A 229 -19.44 10.31 -9.20
N GLU A 230 -19.02 11.05 -10.23
CA GLU A 230 -19.60 12.35 -10.59
C GLU A 230 -21.09 12.24 -10.98
N ILE A 231 -21.45 11.13 -11.64
CA ILE A 231 -22.85 10.76 -11.88
C ILE A 231 -23.27 9.84 -10.75
N GLU A 232 -24.23 10.27 -9.94
CA GLU A 232 -24.72 9.49 -8.80
C GLU A 232 -25.19 8.10 -9.26
N ASP A 233 -24.65 7.06 -8.62
CA ASP A 233 -24.97 5.66 -8.88
C ASP A 233 -25.79 5.15 -7.70
N LYS A 234 -27.11 5.27 -7.80
CA LYS A 234 -28.06 4.82 -6.76
C LYS A 234 -28.79 3.59 -7.24
N ALA A 235 -28.94 2.59 -6.37
CA ALA A 235 -29.90 1.53 -6.58
C ALA A 235 -30.49 1.02 -5.28
N THR A 236 -31.62 0.35 -5.44
CA THR A 236 -32.37 -0.29 -4.38
C THR A 236 -31.94 -1.76 -4.30
N VAL A 237 -31.54 -2.22 -3.11
CA VAL A 237 -30.93 -3.55 -2.88
C VAL A 237 -31.64 -4.26 -1.74
N ASP A 238 -31.90 -5.55 -1.88
CA ASP A 238 -32.47 -6.36 -0.80
C ASP A 238 -31.47 -6.49 0.36
N LYS A 239 -31.97 -6.37 1.60
CA LYS A 239 -31.17 -6.52 2.83
C LYS A 239 -30.45 -7.87 2.92
N LYS A 240 -30.97 -8.90 2.25
CA LYS A 240 -30.38 -10.24 2.17
C LYS A 240 -29.11 -10.28 1.31
N ASP A 241 -28.96 -9.35 0.38
CA ASP A 241 -27.78 -9.24 -0.49
C ASP A 241 -26.65 -8.42 0.16
N ILE A 242 -26.92 -7.76 1.29
CA ILE A 242 -25.91 -7.05 2.09
C ILE A 242 -25.07 -8.09 2.83
N VAL A 243 -23.87 -8.34 2.30
CA VAL A 243 -22.94 -9.35 2.84
C VAL A 243 -22.24 -8.86 4.10
N LEU A 244 -21.94 -7.56 4.18
CA LEU A 244 -21.05 -7.04 5.19
C LEU A 244 -21.30 -5.56 5.50
N VAL A 245 -21.42 -5.24 6.79
CA VAL A 245 -21.37 -3.86 7.30
C VAL A 245 -19.92 -3.49 7.57
N LEU A 246 -19.48 -2.36 7.03
CA LEU A 246 -18.11 -1.84 7.18
C LEU A 246 -18.00 -0.92 8.40
N PRO A 247 -16.80 -0.83 9.03
CA PRO A 247 -16.54 0.20 10.04
C PRO A 247 -16.58 1.59 9.41
N ASP A 248 -16.72 2.62 10.25
CA ASP A 248 -16.76 4.00 9.79
C ASP A 248 -15.51 4.36 8.97
N PRO A 249 -15.68 5.00 7.80
CA PRO A 249 -14.56 5.34 6.94
C PRO A 249 -13.73 6.48 7.50
N SER A 250 -12.42 6.39 7.33
CA SER A 250 -11.52 7.53 7.39
C SER A 250 -11.70 8.37 6.12
N SER A 251 -12.00 9.67 6.28
CA SER A 251 -11.95 10.62 5.16
C SER A 251 -10.49 10.89 4.81
N SER A 252 -10.13 10.73 3.54
CA SER A 252 -8.79 10.99 3.05
C SER A 252 -8.82 11.91 1.85
N GLY A 253 -8.02 12.98 1.91
CA GLY A 253 -8.07 14.06 0.92
C GLY A 253 -9.01 15.20 1.36
N GLY A 254 -9.13 16.21 0.50
CA GLY A 254 -9.87 17.44 0.82
C GLY A 254 -9.15 18.72 0.38
N THR A 255 -7.92 18.62 -0.13
CA THR A 255 -7.31 19.76 -0.83
C THR A 255 -8.01 19.99 -2.16
N ALA A 256 -8.06 21.24 -2.63
CA ALA A 256 -8.72 21.64 -3.88
C ALA A 256 -8.29 20.83 -5.13
N ARG A 257 -7.17 20.11 -5.05
CA ARG A 257 -6.63 19.28 -6.14
C ARG A 257 -6.90 17.78 -5.98
N SER A 258 -7.35 17.34 -4.81
CA SER A 258 -7.57 15.93 -4.48
C SER A 258 -9.05 15.65 -4.27
N ILE A 259 -9.61 14.68 -4.99
CA ILE A 259 -10.98 14.24 -4.76
C ILE A 259 -11.05 13.62 -3.36
N ALA A 260 -12.04 14.03 -2.57
CA ALA A 260 -12.32 13.44 -1.27
C ALA A 260 -12.68 11.96 -1.46
N GLY A 261 -12.07 11.08 -0.66
CA GLY A 261 -12.30 9.65 -0.75
C GLY A 261 -12.29 8.97 0.61
N HIS A 262 -13.06 7.91 0.73
CA HIS A 262 -13.23 7.10 1.93
C HIS A 262 -12.20 5.96 1.95
N VAL A 263 -11.55 5.76 3.08
CA VAL A 263 -10.63 4.65 3.34
C VAL A 263 -11.17 3.85 4.50
N PHE A 264 -11.21 2.54 4.34
CA PHE A 264 -11.62 1.61 5.39
C PHE A 264 -10.40 0.85 5.91
N SER A 265 -10.36 0.58 7.20
CA SER A 265 -9.29 -0.22 7.84
C SER A 265 -9.35 -1.71 7.50
N ARG A 266 -10.45 -2.15 6.88
CA ARG A 266 -10.71 -3.55 6.56
C ARG A 266 -10.02 -3.99 5.27
N ASP A 267 -9.48 -5.22 5.26
CA ASP A 267 -8.90 -5.81 4.05
C ASP A 267 -10.01 -6.35 3.12
N PHE A 268 -9.88 -6.00 1.85
CA PHE A 268 -10.79 -6.40 0.77
C PHE A 268 -10.15 -7.39 -0.21
N SER A 269 -8.95 -7.91 0.07
CA SER A 269 -8.21 -8.81 -0.81
C SER A 269 -8.96 -10.09 -1.20
N ALA A 270 -9.85 -10.57 -0.33
CA ALA A 270 -10.69 -11.74 -0.56
C ALA A 270 -11.89 -11.47 -1.49
N PHE A 271 -12.23 -10.20 -1.73
CA PHE A 271 -13.42 -9.80 -2.48
C PHE A 271 -13.02 -9.21 -3.84
N ASN A 272 -13.71 -9.63 -4.90
CA ASN A 272 -13.57 -9.02 -6.22
C ASN A 272 -14.43 -7.74 -6.29
N ILE A 273 -13.90 -6.64 -5.74
CA ILE A 273 -14.59 -5.35 -5.68
C ILE A 273 -14.37 -4.54 -6.97
N LYS A 274 -15.44 -3.99 -7.53
CA LYS A 274 -15.41 -3.05 -8.67
C LYS A 274 -15.73 -1.62 -8.26
#